data_AF-A0A7S0X5P3-F1
#
_entry.id   AF-A0A7S0X5P3-F1
#
_cell.length_a   1.000
_cell.length_b   1.000
_cell.length_c   1.000
_cell.angle_alpha   90.00
_cell.angle_beta   90.00
_cell.angle_gamma   90.00
#
_symmetry.space_group_name_H-M   'P 1'
#
loop_
_entity.id
_entity.type
_entity.pdbx_description
1 polymer ?
#
loop_
_entity_poly.entity_id
_entity_poly.type
_entity_poly.pdbx_seq_one_letter_code
_entity_poly.pdbx_strand_id
1 'polypeptide(L)'
;MDLSSGRPCAAAATDAAAVAAAPDEKRPHTEFSAIPTVDISPLCDPDSSLESRARVAAQLHAACRDVGFFYVVGHGCAPTVSDGVRVAAREWFARPTVEKNIHKIRPGTEGRGYQGLGSNVTRYAGGFARDWHEAIDLYKDFSPDHPDVLAGRPLHVPNVRLDDAPVLSAALDAWRDEALRMGAAILRGIALGLGLHEHFFAGDRAGDPFWVMRVIHYPPLPTPGADIGGGGDVVAETVAG
;
A
#
# COMPACT_ATOMS: atom_id res chain seq x y z
N MET A 1 36.98 28.70 21.14
CA MET A 1 37.80 29.02 19.96
C MET A 1 38.34 27.70 19.47
N ASP A 2 38.15 27.19 18.27
CA ASP A 2 37.42 27.54 17.05
C ASP A 2 37.42 26.19 16.30
N LEU A 3 36.26 25.73 15.85
CA LEU A 3 36.16 24.64 14.86
C LEU A 3 34.98 24.92 13.93
N SER A 4 35.12 25.99 13.16
CA SER A 4 34.51 26.08 11.84
C SER A 4 35.19 25.08 10.90
N SER A 5 34.47 24.08 10.39
CA SER A 5 34.47 23.68 8.98
C SER A 5 33.72 22.36 8.75
N GLY A 6 32.88 22.33 7.70
CA GLY A 6 32.46 21.09 7.05
C GLY A 6 30.96 20.76 7.06
N ARG A 7 30.08 21.68 6.62
CA ARG A 7 28.85 21.24 5.93
C ARG A 7 29.19 21.05 4.45
N PRO A 8 28.76 19.94 3.83
CA PRO A 8 27.78 20.13 2.76
C PRO A 8 26.77 18.98 2.66
N CYS A 9 25.48 19.27 2.76
CA CYS A 9 24.43 18.50 2.08
C CYS A 9 23.15 19.34 1.98
N ALA A 10 23.25 20.54 1.40
CA ALA A 10 22.11 21.41 1.15
C ALA A 10 21.65 21.42 -0.33
N ALA A 11 22.46 20.86 -1.23
CA ALA A 11 22.23 20.95 -2.68
C ALA A 11 21.27 19.87 -3.24
N ALA A 12 21.05 18.76 -2.54
CA ALA A 12 20.16 17.70 -3.02
C ALA A 12 18.67 17.90 -2.64
N ALA A 13 18.39 18.68 -1.59
CA ALA A 13 17.03 18.93 -1.12
C ALA A 13 16.28 19.96 -1.97
N THR A 14 17.00 20.84 -2.68
CA THR A 14 16.44 21.90 -3.52
C THR A 14 15.82 21.40 -4.82
N ASP A 15 16.22 20.21 -5.31
CA ASP A 15 15.79 19.72 -6.62
C ASP A 15 14.44 18.97 -6.56
N ALA A 16 14.23 18.15 -5.52
CA ALA A 16 12.97 17.42 -5.35
C ALA A 16 11.77 18.35 -5.08
N ALA A 17 11.99 19.45 -4.34
CA ALA A 17 10.97 20.45 -4.08
C ALA A 17 10.60 21.26 -5.33
N ALA A 18 11.55 21.46 -6.25
CA ALA A 18 11.30 22.15 -7.52
C ALA A 18 10.47 21.29 -8.49
N VAL A 19 10.69 19.97 -8.51
CA VAL A 19 9.87 19.03 -9.30
C VAL A 19 8.42 19.01 -8.82
N ALA A 20 8.18 19.08 -7.50
CA ALA A 20 6.83 19.13 -6.92
C ALA A 20 6.10 20.46 -7.15
N ALA A 21 6.83 21.54 -7.47
CA ALA A 21 6.30 22.89 -7.63
C ALA A 21 6.10 23.32 -9.10
N ALA A 22 6.41 22.46 -10.07
CA ALA A 22 6.18 22.74 -11.48
C ALA A 22 4.66 22.86 -11.75
N PRO A 23 4.21 23.87 -12.52
CA PRO A 23 2.80 24.00 -12.88
C PRO A 23 2.32 22.76 -13.64
N ASP A 24 1.10 22.32 -13.35
CA ASP A 24 0.39 21.27 -14.08
C ASP A 24 0.03 21.79 -15.48
N GLU A 25 1.04 21.90 -16.35
CA GLU A 25 0.80 21.96 -17.78
C GLU A 25 0.04 20.71 -18.16
N LYS A 26 -1.22 20.89 -18.59
CA LYS A 26 -2.07 19.84 -19.17
C LYS A 26 -1.38 19.25 -20.40
N ARG A 27 -0.38 18.40 -20.16
CA ARG A 27 0.18 17.53 -21.18
C ARG A 27 -0.96 16.61 -21.60
N PRO A 28 -1.22 16.45 -22.90
CA PRO A 28 -2.17 15.45 -23.36
C PRO A 28 -1.80 14.13 -22.71
N HIS A 29 -2.76 13.45 -22.09
CA HIS A 29 -2.55 12.10 -21.60
C HIS A 29 -2.02 11.29 -22.78
N THR A 30 -0.77 10.82 -22.68
CA THR A 30 -0.25 9.89 -23.67
C THR A 30 -1.10 8.64 -23.53
N GLU A 31 -1.93 8.34 -24.52
CA GLU A 31 -2.70 7.10 -24.51
C GLU A 31 -1.72 5.93 -24.45
N PHE A 32 -1.83 5.08 -23.42
CA PHE A 32 -1.06 3.85 -23.31
C PHE A 32 -1.95 2.67 -23.73
N SER A 33 -1.37 1.71 -24.43
CA SER A 33 -2.12 0.54 -24.93
C SER A 33 -2.10 -0.66 -23.98
N ALA A 34 -1.21 -0.65 -22.98
CA ALA A 34 -1.08 -1.71 -22.00
C ALA A 34 -0.40 -1.21 -20.71
N ILE A 35 -0.72 -1.84 -19.58
CA ILE A 35 -0.01 -1.62 -18.31
C ILE A 35 1.32 -2.39 -18.37
N PRO A 36 2.48 -1.74 -18.15
CA PRO A 36 3.78 -2.39 -18.18
C PRO A 36 3.93 -3.43 -17.07
N THR A 37 4.66 -4.51 -17.36
CA THR A 37 5.11 -5.47 -16.35
C THR A 37 6.61 -5.28 -16.12
N VAL A 38 7.02 -5.07 -14.88
CA VAL A 38 8.42 -4.83 -14.48
C VAL A 38 8.91 -5.99 -13.61
N ASP A 39 10.01 -6.63 -14.03
CA ASP A 39 10.70 -7.63 -13.21
C ASP A 39 11.63 -6.92 -12.21
N ILE A 40 11.27 -6.98 -10.93
CA ILE A 40 12.02 -6.33 -9.86
C ILE A 40 13.01 -7.26 -9.16
N SER A 41 13.25 -8.46 -9.68
CA SER A 41 14.21 -9.40 -9.08
C SER A 41 15.61 -8.78 -8.84
N PRO A 42 16.17 -7.92 -9.72
CA PRO A 42 17.45 -7.27 -9.44
C PRO A 42 17.43 -6.28 -8.27
N LEU A 43 16.26 -5.74 -7.91
CA LEU A 43 16.08 -4.86 -6.75
C LEU A 43 15.90 -5.67 -5.46
N CYS A 44 15.46 -6.92 -5.56
CA CYS A 44 15.30 -7.84 -4.43
C CYS A 44 16.56 -8.64 -4.11
N ASP A 45 17.49 -8.74 -5.07
CA ASP A 45 18.74 -9.47 -4.94
C ASP A 45 19.92 -8.54 -4.52
N PRO A 46 20.54 -8.77 -3.34
CA PRO A 46 21.67 -7.98 -2.88
C PRO A 46 22.91 -8.12 -3.77
N ASP A 47 23.06 -9.23 -4.49
CA ASP A 47 24.22 -9.54 -5.33
C ASP A 47 24.07 -9.07 -6.78
N SER A 48 22.91 -8.51 -7.13
CA SER A 48 22.64 -7.98 -8.46
C SER A 48 23.51 -6.77 -8.81
N SER A 49 23.98 -6.73 -10.05
CA SER A 49 24.85 -5.66 -10.53
C SER A 49 24.15 -4.30 -10.55
N LEU A 50 24.95 -3.22 -10.44
CA LEU A 50 24.46 -1.85 -10.55
C LEU A 50 23.76 -1.60 -11.90
N GLU A 51 24.25 -2.21 -12.98
CA GLU A 51 23.63 -2.09 -14.30
C GLU A 51 22.24 -2.73 -14.34
N SER A 52 22.08 -3.93 -13.75
CA SER A 52 20.79 -4.60 -13.68
C SER A 52 19.79 -3.78 -12.86
N ARG A 53 20.20 -3.22 -11.72
CA ARG A 53 19.35 -2.33 -10.91
C ARG A 53 18.97 -1.05 -11.66
N ALA A 54 19.92 -0.43 -12.37
CA ALA A 54 19.67 0.76 -13.16
C ALA A 54 18.69 0.51 -14.32
N ARG A 55 18.74 -0.68 -14.94
CA ARG A 55 17.79 -1.08 -15.98
C ARG A 55 16.36 -1.16 -15.44
N VAL A 56 16.17 -1.82 -14.30
CA VAL A 56 14.84 -1.90 -13.65
C VAL A 56 14.36 -0.52 -13.21
N ALA A 57 15.25 0.31 -12.67
CA ALA A 57 14.94 1.68 -12.29
C ALA A 57 14.44 2.52 -13.48
N ALA A 58 15.06 2.38 -14.66
CA ALA A 58 14.62 3.05 -15.88
C ALA A 58 13.22 2.58 -16.33
N GLN A 59 12.92 1.28 -16.19
CA GLN A 59 11.60 0.73 -16.49
C GLN A 59 10.52 1.25 -15.53
N LEU A 60 10.82 1.28 -14.22
CA LEU A 60 9.93 1.85 -13.21
C LEU A 60 9.68 3.34 -13.47
N HIS A 61 10.73 4.11 -13.77
CA HIS A 61 10.61 5.53 -14.09
C HIS A 61 9.69 5.76 -15.30
N ALA A 62 9.89 5.01 -16.39
CA ALA A 62 9.04 5.10 -17.57
C ALA A 62 7.58 4.72 -17.25
N ALA A 63 7.35 3.63 -16.52
CA ALA A 63 6.00 3.20 -16.15
C ALA A 63 5.27 4.24 -15.28
N CYS A 64 5.95 4.81 -14.27
CA CYS A 64 5.41 5.88 -13.44
C CYS A 64 5.09 7.14 -14.25
N ARG A 65 5.97 7.53 -15.18
CA ARG A 65 5.84 8.77 -15.95
C ARG A 65 4.80 8.68 -17.07
N ASP A 66 4.74 7.55 -17.77
CA ASP A 66 3.93 7.38 -18.98
C ASP A 66 2.54 6.80 -18.69
N VAL A 67 2.42 5.93 -17.69
CA VAL A 67 1.20 5.15 -17.42
C VAL A 67 0.63 5.45 -16.03
N GLY A 68 1.51 5.68 -15.05
CA GLY A 68 1.14 5.83 -13.64
C GLY A 68 0.87 4.51 -12.92
N PHE A 69 0.94 3.37 -13.61
CA PHE A 69 0.72 2.03 -13.08
C PHE A 69 1.65 1.02 -13.72
N PHE A 70 1.94 -0.07 -13.01
CA PHE A 70 2.69 -1.22 -13.51
C PHE A 70 2.36 -2.49 -12.71
N TYR A 71 2.48 -3.64 -13.35
CA TYR A 71 2.57 -4.93 -12.67
C TYR A 71 4.02 -5.19 -12.26
N VAL A 72 4.21 -5.87 -11.13
CA VAL A 72 5.54 -6.34 -10.69
C VAL A 72 5.62 -7.86 -10.75
N VAL A 73 6.76 -8.36 -11.22
CA VAL A 73 7.13 -9.78 -11.15
C VAL A 73 8.54 -9.91 -10.56
N GLY A 74 8.99 -11.12 -10.25
CA GLY A 74 10.31 -11.33 -9.65
C GLY A 74 10.47 -10.75 -8.24
N HIS A 75 9.35 -10.40 -7.58
CA HIS A 75 9.33 -9.75 -6.27
C HIS A 75 9.71 -10.69 -5.11
N GLY A 76 9.75 -12.01 -5.33
CA GLY A 76 10.20 -13.00 -4.35
C GLY A 76 9.21 -13.33 -3.24
N CYS A 77 7.98 -12.82 -3.30
CA CYS A 77 6.91 -13.21 -2.37
C CYS A 77 6.53 -14.67 -2.66
N ALA A 78 6.60 -15.53 -1.64
CA ALA A 78 6.24 -16.92 -1.79
C ALA A 78 4.74 -17.07 -2.14
N PRO A 79 4.37 -17.93 -3.11
CA PRO A 79 2.96 -18.16 -3.45
C PRO A 79 2.10 -18.52 -2.24
N THR A 80 2.66 -19.28 -1.29
CA THR A 80 2.01 -19.66 -0.03
C THR A 80 1.55 -18.47 0.81
N VAL A 81 2.26 -17.34 0.79
CA VAL A 81 1.85 -16.12 1.50
C VAL A 81 0.69 -15.45 0.78
N SER A 82 0.85 -15.24 -0.53
CA SER A 82 -0.17 -14.53 -1.33
C SER A 82 -1.48 -15.31 -1.46
N ASP A 83 -1.41 -16.64 -1.61
CA ASP A 83 -2.58 -17.49 -1.67
C ASP A 83 -3.16 -17.73 -0.28
N GLY A 84 -2.29 -17.88 0.73
CA GLY A 84 -2.69 -18.06 2.12
C GLY A 84 -3.56 -16.90 2.63
N VAL A 85 -3.17 -15.65 2.36
CA VAL A 85 -3.98 -14.49 2.76
C VAL A 85 -5.33 -14.44 2.03
N ARG A 86 -5.38 -14.80 0.74
CA ARG A 86 -6.64 -14.85 -0.03
C ARG A 86 -7.58 -15.93 0.50
N VAL A 87 -7.06 -17.13 0.79
CA VAL A 87 -7.83 -18.25 1.34
C VAL A 87 -8.37 -17.88 2.72
N ALA A 88 -7.51 -17.42 3.63
CA ALA A 88 -7.93 -17.05 4.98
C ALA A 88 -8.95 -15.91 4.99
N ALA A 89 -8.78 -14.91 4.10
CA ALA A 89 -9.75 -13.83 3.95
C ALA A 89 -11.09 -14.35 3.42
N ARG A 90 -11.10 -15.20 2.38
CA ARG A 90 -12.33 -15.81 1.85
C ARG A 90 -13.08 -16.61 2.93
N GLU A 91 -12.38 -17.42 3.71
CA GLU A 91 -12.96 -18.19 4.81
C GLU A 91 -13.57 -17.28 5.89
N TRP A 92 -12.87 -16.19 6.25
CA TRP A 92 -13.37 -15.24 7.24
C TRP A 92 -14.58 -14.46 6.74
N PHE A 93 -14.57 -13.98 5.49
CA PHE A 93 -15.71 -13.26 4.91
C PHE A 93 -16.94 -14.16 4.71
N ALA A 94 -16.78 -15.48 4.60
CA ALA A 94 -17.88 -16.44 4.57
C ALA A 94 -18.61 -16.60 5.91
N ARG A 95 -18.06 -16.08 7.03
CA ARG A 95 -18.69 -16.15 8.35
C ARG A 95 -19.99 -15.34 8.43
N PRO A 96 -20.92 -15.69 9.33
CA PRO A 96 -22.13 -14.91 9.59
C PRO A 96 -21.83 -13.43 9.89
N THR A 97 -22.66 -12.52 9.38
CA THR A 97 -22.50 -11.07 9.58
C THR A 97 -22.39 -10.67 11.06
N VAL A 98 -23.08 -11.39 11.96
CA VAL A 98 -23.01 -11.13 13.41
C VAL A 98 -21.62 -11.38 13.98
N GLU A 99 -20.89 -12.37 13.47
CA GLU A 99 -19.51 -12.66 13.89
C GLU A 99 -18.56 -11.60 13.34
N LYS A 100 -18.69 -11.22 12.05
CA LYS A 100 -17.87 -10.16 11.44
C LYS A 100 -18.09 -8.80 12.12
N ASN A 101 -19.32 -8.50 12.55
CA ASN A 101 -19.67 -7.25 13.22
C ASN A 101 -19.06 -7.06 14.62
N ILE A 102 -18.49 -8.11 15.22
CA ILE A 102 -17.69 -8.00 16.45
C ILE A 102 -16.51 -7.06 16.20
N HIS A 103 -15.94 -7.12 15.00
CA HIS A 103 -14.77 -6.34 14.57
C HIS A 103 -15.10 -5.02 13.90
N LYS A 104 -16.37 -4.60 13.89
CA LYS A 104 -16.85 -3.44 13.11
C LYS A 104 -16.12 -2.14 13.48
N ILE A 105 -15.84 -1.29 12.49
CA ILE A 105 -15.41 0.09 12.71
C ILE A 105 -16.42 0.81 13.61
N ARG A 106 -15.94 1.41 14.69
CA ARG A 106 -16.72 2.10 15.72
C ARG A 106 -15.99 3.37 16.15
N PRO A 107 -16.68 4.34 16.81
CA PRO A 107 -15.99 5.47 17.41
C PRO A 107 -14.81 5.01 18.28
N GLY A 108 -13.64 5.61 18.06
CA GLY A 108 -12.39 5.25 18.75
C GLY A 108 -11.50 4.24 18.02
N THR A 109 -11.94 3.62 16.91
CA THR A 109 -11.06 2.76 16.10
C THR A 109 -10.33 3.49 14.98
N GLU A 110 -10.61 4.79 14.79
CA GLU A 110 -9.96 5.65 13.78
C GLU A 110 -9.88 5.01 12.39
N GLY A 111 -11.00 4.42 11.94
CA GLY A 111 -11.12 3.78 10.63
C GLY A 111 -10.60 2.34 10.54
N ARG A 112 -10.16 1.73 11.66
CA ARG A 112 -9.69 0.34 11.71
C ARG A 112 -10.81 -0.62 12.06
N GLY A 113 -10.81 -1.79 11.43
CA GLY A 113 -11.78 -2.86 11.65
C GLY A 113 -12.63 -3.18 10.42
N TYR A 114 -13.69 -3.93 10.66
CA TYR A 114 -14.60 -4.45 9.64
C TYR A 114 -15.61 -3.41 9.16
N GLN A 115 -15.82 -3.37 7.86
CA GLN A 115 -16.82 -2.60 7.15
C GLN A 115 -17.80 -3.56 6.49
N GLY A 116 -19.08 -3.47 6.86
CA GLY A 116 -20.13 -4.25 6.21
C GLY A 116 -20.50 -3.71 4.83
N LEU A 117 -21.24 -4.50 4.06
CA LEU A 117 -21.74 -4.10 2.75
C LEU A 117 -22.44 -2.74 2.75
N GLY A 118 -22.11 -1.91 1.77
CA GLY A 118 -22.65 -0.57 1.61
C GLY A 118 -22.22 0.43 2.67
N SER A 119 -21.17 0.14 3.46
CA SER A 119 -20.61 1.09 4.43
C SER A 119 -19.78 2.18 3.75
N ASN A 120 -19.16 1.88 2.60
CA ASN A 120 -18.42 2.87 1.81
C ASN A 120 -19.35 3.56 0.82
N VAL A 121 -19.19 4.88 0.72
CA VAL A 121 -19.94 5.73 -0.21
C VAL A 121 -18.96 6.47 -1.10
N THR A 122 -18.91 6.09 -2.37
CA THR A 122 -18.01 6.70 -3.36
C THR A 122 -18.73 7.81 -4.11
N ARG A 123 -18.07 8.96 -4.23
CA ARG A 123 -18.55 10.08 -5.04
C ARG A 123 -18.15 9.86 -6.49
N TYR A 124 -19.11 10.04 -7.39
CA TYR A 124 -18.89 10.04 -8.84
C TYR A 124 -19.60 11.23 -9.47
N ALA A 125 -19.41 11.46 -10.78
CA ALA A 125 -19.95 12.63 -11.47
C ALA A 125 -21.48 12.81 -11.32
N GLY A 126 -22.22 11.71 -11.13
CA GLY A 126 -23.67 11.69 -10.95
C GLY A 126 -24.16 11.69 -9.49
N GLY A 127 -23.29 11.77 -8.49
CA GLY A 127 -23.67 11.82 -7.07
C GLY A 127 -22.87 10.87 -6.19
N PHE A 128 -23.56 10.13 -5.34
CA PHE A 128 -22.97 9.20 -4.36
C PHE A 128 -23.55 7.80 -4.57
N ALA A 129 -22.68 6.79 -4.66
CA ALA A 129 -23.06 5.39 -4.74
C ALA A 129 -22.50 4.64 -3.53
N ARG A 130 -23.26 3.66 -3.03
CA ARG A 130 -22.75 2.73 -2.03
C ARG A 130 -21.98 1.63 -2.73
N ASP A 131 -20.78 1.35 -2.24
CA ASP A 131 -19.96 0.31 -2.83
C ASP A 131 -20.52 -1.08 -2.47
N TRP A 132 -20.42 -2.01 -3.42
CA TRP A 132 -20.85 -3.40 -3.24
C TRP A 132 -19.70 -4.29 -2.78
N HIS A 133 -19.10 -3.92 -1.65
CA HIS A 133 -18.07 -4.71 -0.99
C HIS A 133 -18.14 -4.60 0.52
N GLU A 134 -17.55 -5.60 1.17
CA GLU A 134 -17.21 -5.57 2.58
C GLU A 134 -15.69 -5.58 2.73
N ALA A 135 -15.16 -5.05 3.83
CA ALA A 135 -13.73 -4.92 3.99
C ALA A 135 -13.25 -5.04 5.45
N ILE A 136 -11.96 -5.33 5.64
CA ILE A 136 -11.23 -5.14 6.89
C ILE A 136 -10.12 -4.13 6.63
N ASP A 137 -10.07 -3.07 7.45
CA ASP A 137 -9.01 -2.08 7.44
C ASP A 137 -8.08 -2.26 8.65
N LEU A 138 -6.79 -2.43 8.39
CA LEU A 138 -5.72 -2.46 9.38
C LEU A 138 -4.67 -1.44 9.00
N TYR A 139 -4.25 -0.59 9.93
CA TYR A 139 -3.18 0.38 9.68
C TYR A 139 -1.92 -0.04 10.42
N LYS A 140 -0.85 0.74 10.35
CA LYS A 140 0.30 0.55 11.24
C LYS A 140 -0.16 0.34 12.69
N ASP A 141 0.22 -0.82 13.24
CA ASP A 141 -0.16 -1.19 14.60
C ASP A 141 0.74 -0.50 15.62
N PHE A 142 0.15 -0.08 16.73
CA PHE A 142 0.84 0.51 17.85
C PHE A 142 0.45 -0.24 19.12
N SER A 143 1.43 -0.52 19.97
CA SER A 143 1.16 -1.05 21.31
C SER A 143 0.28 -0.06 22.08
N PRO A 144 -0.69 -0.52 22.91
CA PRO A 144 -1.43 0.34 23.83
C PRO A 144 -0.54 1.20 24.72
N ASP A 145 0.66 0.71 25.04
CA ASP A 145 1.64 1.42 25.89
C ASP A 145 2.57 2.35 25.10
N HIS A 146 2.37 2.50 23.79
CA HIS A 146 3.21 3.37 22.96
C HIS A 146 3.05 4.84 23.37
N PRO A 147 4.15 5.62 23.51
CA PRO A 147 4.06 7.01 24.00
C PRO A 147 3.09 7.88 23.20
N ASP A 148 3.05 7.73 21.88
CA ASP A 148 2.14 8.49 21.02
C ASP A 148 0.67 8.06 21.17
N VAL A 149 0.40 6.79 21.52
CA VAL A 149 -0.95 6.30 21.84
C VAL A 149 -1.40 6.91 23.17
N LEU A 150 -0.54 6.86 24.20
CA LEU A 150 -0.80 7.45 25.51
C LEU A 150 -0.99 8.98 25.45
N ALA A 151 -0.29 9.65 24.54
CA ALA A 151 -0.43 11.07 24.27
C ALA A 151 -1.65 11.43 23.40
N GLY A 152 -2.43 10.44 22.93
CA GLY A 152 -3.60 10.64 22.09
C GLY A 152 -3.27 11.29 20.75
N ARG A 153 -2.07 11.04 20.20
CA ARG A 153 -1.69 11.62 18.91
C ARG A 153 -2.57 11.05 17.80
N PRO A 154 -3.03 11.89 16.85
CA PRO A 154 -3.83 11.43 15.72
C PRO A 154 -3.16 10.24 15.00
N LEU A 155 -3.98 9.28 14.57
CA LEU A 155 -3.60 8.05 13.86
C LEU A 155 -2.74 7.04 14.65
N HIS A 156 -2.31 7.34 15.87
CA HIS A 156 -1.60 6.40 16.74
C HIS A 156 -2.62 5.64 17.59
N VAL A 157 -3.23 4.63 16.96
CA VAL A 157 -4.30 3.82 17.56
C VAL A 157 -4.02 2.34 17.27
N PRO A 158 -4.12 1.45 18.27
CA PRO A 158 -3.99 0.02 18.06
C PRO A 158 -5.02 -0.52 17.06
N ASN A 159 -4.63 -1.53 16.27
CA ASN A 159 -5.59 -2.24 15.45
C ASN A 159 -6.60 -3.04 16.28
N VAL A 160 -7.78 -3.24 15.68
CA VAL A 160 -8.76 -4.23 16.14
C VAL A 160 -8.10 -5.61 16.13
N ARG A 161 -8.27 -6.37 17.22
CA ARG A 161 -7.69 -7.69 17.38
C ARG A 161 -8.62 -8.75 16.82
N LEU A 162 -8.09 -9.60 15.94
CA LEU A 162 -8.81 -10.70 15.29
C LEU A 162 -8.60 -12.01 16.07
N ASP A 163 -8.79 -11.97 17.39
CA ASP A 163 -8.45 -13.10 18.29
C ASP A 163 -9.26 -14.37 18.01
N ASP A 164 -10.49 -14.21 17.49
CA ASP A 164 -11.37 -15.30 17.06
C ASP A 164 -11.06 -15.78 15.63
N ALA A 165 -10.07 -15.19 14.96
CA ALA A 165 -9.64 -15.53 13.61
C ALA A 165 -8.09 -15.59 13.49
N PRO A 166 -7.42 -16.46 14.27
CA PRO A 166 -5.95 -16.51 14.33
C PRO A 166 -5.31 -16.86 12.99
N VAL A 167 -5.97 -17.68 12.16
CA VAL A 167 -5.49 -18.02 10.80
C VAL A 167 -5.46 -16.78 9.91
N LEU A 168 -6.53 -15.97 9.93
CA LEU A 168 -6.58 -14.71 9.17
C LEU A 168 -5.53 -13.73 9.70
N SER A 169 -5.42 -13.56 11.02
CA SER A 169 -4.44 -12.65 11.63
C SER A 169 -3.02 -12.99 11.17
N ALA A 170 -2.62 -14.26 11.28
CA ALA A 170 -1.29 -14.70 10.86
C ALA A 170 -1.03 -14.51 9.35
N ALA A 171 -2.05 -14.76 8.52
CA ALA A 171 -1.93 -14.58 7.07
C ALA A 171 -1.82 -13.10 6.68
N LEU A 172 -2.54 -12.21 7.36
CA LEU A 172 -2.44 -10.76 7.19
C LEU A 172 -1.09 -10.21 7.63
N ASP A 173 -0.55 -10.70 8.75
CA ASP A 173 0.79 -10.35 9.22
C ASP A 173 1.87 -10.75 8.20
N ALA A 174 1.82 -11.98 7.69
CA ALA A 174 2.76 -12.46 6.68
C ALA A 174 2.65 -11.67 5.37
N TRP A 175 1.43 -11.35 4.92
CA TRP A 175 1.21 -10.54 3.73
C TRP A 175 1.73 -9.10 3.90
N ARG A 176 1.46 -8.48 5.06
CA ARG A 176 1.99 -7.14 5.38
C ARG A 176 3.51 -7.13 5.27
N ASP A 177 4.19 -8.08 5.89
CA ASP A 177 5.66 -8.11 5.92
C ASP A 177 6.25 -8.23 4.51
N GLU A 178 5.66 -9.09 3.67
CA GLU A 178 6.02 -9.20 2.25
C GLU A 178 5.71 -7.92 1.47
N ALA A 179 4.53 -7.31 1.66
CA ALA A 179 4.15 -6.08 0.99
C ALA A 179 5.09 -4.92 1.32
N LEU A 180 5.49 -4.77 2.59
CA LEU A 180 6.45 -3.76 3.03
C LEU A 180 7.85 -4.02 2.44
N ARG A 181 8.29 -5.28 2.40
CA ARG A 181 9.57 -5.66 1.78
C ARG A 181 9.59 -5.33 0.28
N MET A 182 8.52 -5.68 -0.44
CA MET A 182 8.36 -5.37 -1.86
C MET A 182 8.29 -3.86 -2.10
N GLY A 183 7.50 -3.14 -1.31
CA GLY A 183 7.39 -1.67 -1.38
C GLY A 183 8.74 -0.97 -1.18
N ALA A 184 9.54 -1.42 -0.21
CA ALA A 184 10.88 -0.90 0.00
C ALA A 184 11.81 -1.13 -1.21
N ALA A 185 11.71 -2.30 -1.88
CA ALA A 185 12.48 -2.56 -3.10
C ALA A 185 12.06 -1.67 -4.27
N ILE A 186 10.74 -1.47 -4.45
CA ILE A 186 10.18 -0.58 -5.46
C ILE A 186 10.62 0.87 -5.21
N LEU A 187 10.59 1.35 -3.96
CA LEU A 187 11.05 2.69 -3.59
C LEU A 187 12.55 2.90 -3.88
N ARG A 188 13.40 1.87 -3.71
CA ARG A 188 14.81 1.95 -4.15
C ARG A 188 14.91 2.11 -5.66
N GLY A 189 14.13 1.34 -6.42
CA GLY A 189 14.07 1.46 -7.88
C GLY A 189 13.57 2.82 -8.35
N ILE A 190 12.54 3.37 -7.71
CA ILE A 190 12.03 4.72 -7.97
C ILE A 190 13.10 5.78 -7.67
N ALA A 191 13.79 5.68 -6.54
CA ALA A 191 14.87 6.61 -6.20
C ALA A 191 15.96 6.63 -7.28
N LEU A 192 16.43 5.45 -7.71
CA LEU A 192 17.40 5.33 -8.81
C LEU A 192 16.85 5.91 -10.12
N GLY A 193 15.58 5.67 -10.43
CA GLY A 193 14.92 6.19 -11.64
C GLY A 193 14.80 7.71 -11.65
N LEU A 194 14.78 8.34 -10.47
CA LEU A 194 14.82 9.79 -10.29
C LEU A 194 16.26 10.35 -10.26
N GLY A 195 17.29 9.52 -10.45
CA GLY A 195 18.68 9.94 -10.33
C GLY A 195 19.14 10.19 -8.89
N LEU A 196 18.39 9.70 -7.90
CA LEU A 196 18.71 9.81 -6.48
C LEU A 196 19.52 8.59 -6.00
N HIS A 197 20.10 8.70 -4.81
CA HIS A 197 20.73 7.57 -4.13
C HIS A 197 19.70 6.46 -3.85
N GLU A 198 20.05 5.18 -4.01
CA GLU A 198 19.09 4.06 -3.89
C GLU A 198 18.37 4.02 -2.53
N HIS A 199 19.05 4.48 -1.47
CA HIS A 199 18.50 4.57 -0.12
C HIS A 199 17.88 5.93 0.22
N PHE A 200 17.54 6.76 -0.77
CA PHE A 200 16.98 8.10 -0.54
C PHE A 200 15.73 8.08 0.37
N PHE A 201 14.82 7.13 0.14
CA PHE A 201 13.60 6.97 0.95
C PHE A 201 13.80 6.13 2.22
N ALA A 202 14.98 5.58 2.48
CA ALA A 202 15.22 4.81 3.69
C ALA A 202 15.28 5.72 4.95
N GLY A 203 15.35 5.10 6.13
CA GLY A 203 15.48 5.82 7.41
C GLY A 203 14.25 6.66 7.73
N ASP A 204 14.45 7.93 8.07
CA ASP A 204 13.39 8.81 8.56
C ASP A 204 12.29 9.16 7.55
N ARG A 205 12.44 8.75 6.27
CA ARG A 205 11.43 8.98 5.23
C ARG A 205 10.42 7.83 5.14
N ALA A 206 10.90 6.62 4.87
CA ALA A 206 10.07 5.42 4.70
C ALA A 206 10.75 4.15 5.26
N GLY A 207 11.67 4.30 6.21
CA GLY A 207 12.29 3.16 6.92
C GLY A 207 11.35 2.49 7.93
N ASP A 208 10.40 3.26 8.47
CA ASP A 208 9.31 2.77 9.33
C ASP A 208 7.97 3.39 8.87
N PRO A 209 7.49 3.01 7.67
CA PRO A 209 6.42 3.72 6.98
C PRO A 209 5.07 3.55 7.70
N PHE A 210 4.21 4.55 7.55
CA PHE A 210 2.81 4.40 7.97
C PHE A 210 2.05 3.66 6.87
N TRP A 211 1.73 2.40 7.10
CA TRP A 211 1.01 1.58 6.14
C TRP A 211 -0.47 1.44 6.47
N VAL A 212 -1.25 1.23 5.42
CA VAL A 212 -2.67 0.90 5.46
C VAL A 212 -2.88 -0.35 4.62
N MET A 213 -3.47 -1.37 5.22
CA MET A 213 -3.90 -2.59 4.56
C MET A 213 -5.41 -2.65 4.56
N ARG A 214 -5.99 -2.79 3.37
CA ARG A 214 -7.41 -2.99 3.18
C ARG A 214 -7.62 -4.33 2.49
N VAL A 215 -8.39 -5.19 3.15
CA VAL A 215 -8.79 -6.50 2.62
C VAL A 215 -10.24 -6.37 2.20
N ILE A 216 -10.53 -6.52 0.91
CA ILE A 216 -11.85 -6.29 0.32
C ILE A 216 -12.41 -7.62 -0.19
N HIS A 217 -13.69 -7.87 0.07
CA HIS A 217 -14.46 -8.94 -0.55
C HIS A 217 -15.64 -8.35 -1.33
N TYR A 218 -15.72 -8.69 -2.61
CA TYR A 218 -16.83 -8.34 -3.50
C TYR A 218 -17.78 -9.54 -3.60
N PRO A 219 -18.92 -9.55 -2.86
CA PRO A 219 -19.89 -10.60 -3.02
C PRO A 219 -20.53 -10.58 -4.41
N PRO A 220 -21.17 -11.69 -4.84
CA PRO A 220 -21.91 -11.71 -6.09
C PRO A 220 -22.91 -10.55 -6.20
N LEU A 221 -23.04 -10.00 -7.40
CA LEU A 221 -24.02 -8.95 -7.65
C LEU A 221 -25.45 -9.49 -7.48
N PRO A 222 -26.39 -8.72 -6.90
CA PRO A 222 -27.79 -9.13 -6.77
C PRO A 222 -28.46 -9.39 -8.11
N THR A 223 -27.97 -8.77 -9.18
CA THR A 223 -28.49 -8.92 -10.55
C THR A 223 -27.31 -8.92 -11.53
N PRO A 224 -27.21 -9.92 -12.43
CA PRO A 224 -26.18 -9.92 -13.47
C PRO A 224 -26.28 -8.64 -14.34
N GLY A 225 -25.19 -7.87 -14.44
CA GLY A 225 -25.15 -6.64 -15.24
C GLY A 225 -25.56 -5.36 -14.50
N ALA A 226 -25.80 -5.40 -13.19
CA ALA A 226 -25.92 -4.18 -12.40
C ALA A 226 -24.57 -3.48 -12.30
N ASP A 227 -24.51 -2.19 -12.68
CA ASP A 227 -23.31 -1.36 -12.64
C ASP A 227 -23.04 -0.88 -11.20
N ILE A 228 -22.56 -1.81 -10.39
CA ILE A 228 -22.14 -1.62 -9.00
C ILE A 228 -20.80 -2.32 -8.90
N GLY A 229 -19.71 -1.55 -8.90
CA GLY A 229 -18.35 -2.04 -9.11
C GLY A 229 -18.00 -3.30 -8.29
N GLY A 230 -17.60 -4.35 -9.00
CA GLY A 230 -16.91 -5.53 -8.46
C GLY A 230 -17.75 -6.81 -8.44
N GLY A 231 -17.24 -7.86 -9.08
CA GLY A 231 -17.78 -9.22 -9.00
C GLY A 231 -16.76 -10.17 -8.38
N GLY A 232 -17.18 -10.99 -7.42
CA GLY A 232 -16.62 -12.31 -7.06
C GLY A 232 -15.22 -12.41 -6.42
N ASP A 233 -14.46 -11.31 -6.36
CA ASP A 233 -13.05 -11.36 -5.97
C ASP A 233 -12.78 -10.85 -4.55
N VAL A 234 -11.73 -11.41 -3.94
CA VAL A 234 -11.13 -10.91 -2.69
C VAL A 234 -9.78 -10.33 -3.04
N VAL A 235 -9.56 -9.08 -2.64
CA VAL A 235 -8.33 -8.34 -2.91
C VAL A 235 -7.77 -7.83 -1.57
N ALA A 236 -6.54 -8.18 -1.25
CA ALA A 236 -5.80 -7.61 -0.13
C ALA A 236 -4.76 -6.64 -0.67
N GLU A 237 -4.97 -5.35 -0.42
CA GLU A 237 -4.06 -4.28 -0.83
C GLU A 237 -3.43 -3.63 0.39
N THR A 238 -2.10 -3.49 0.37
CA THR A 238 -1.35 -2.77 1.39
C THR A 238 -0.64 -1.60 0.72
N VAL A 239 -0.97 -0.38 1.13
CA VAL A 239 -0.30 0.85 0.70
C VAL A 239 0.56 1.33 1.87
N ALA A 240 1.87 1.40 1.65
CA ALA A 240 2.78 2.08 2.56
C ALA A 240 2.95 3.54 2.10
N GLY A 241 2.58 4.48 2.96
CA GLY A 241 2.81 5.92 2.77
C GLY A 241 4.18 6.37 3.29
#